data_AF-A0A936XCB9-F1
#
_entry.id   AF-A0A936XCB9-F1
#
_cell.length_a   1.000
_cell.length_b   1.000
_cell.length_c   1.000
_cell.angle_alpha   90.00
_cell.angle_beta   90.00
_cell.angle_gamma   90.00
#
_symmetry.space_group_name_H-M   'P 1'
#
loop_
_entity.id
_entity.type
_entity.pdbx_description
1 polymer ?
#
loop_
_entity_poly.entity_id
_entity_poly.type
_entity_poly.pdbx_seq_one_letter_code
_entity_poly.pdbx_strand_id
1 'polypeptide(L)'
;MSPCNNVTITLSAATVNYTPCLTPASGKITITAAGSTGFTYSLNGGVYQASNVFSSLVGGNYTISAKDQNGCIGNNTTSVPTAAAGPLFAAVKTIITTRCSGSGCHMNGGNAAGYNFDNDCSIVSDWSKIRSSSVTGNNMPKSPQPKLTTAEKTAITNWINAGHLYTN
;
A
#
# COMPACT_ATOMS: atom_id res chain seq x y z
N MET A 1 -37.51 3.08 -28.77
CA MET A 1 -37.33 2.24 -27.56
C MET A 1 -35.86 2.30 -27.17
N SER A 2 -35.52 2.36 -25.89
CA SER A 2 -34.10 2.36 -25.48
C SER A 2 -33.49 1.00 -25.81
N PRO A 3 -32.29 0.95 -26.42
CA PRO A 3 -31.62 -0.33 -26.73
C PRO A 3 -31.30 -1.14 -25.47
N CYS A 4 -31.38 -0.53 -24.28
CA CYS A 4 -31.01 -1.15 -23.01
C CYS A 4 -32.17 -1.76 -22.21
N ASN A 5 -33.41 -1.67 -22.69
CA ASN A 5 -34.59 -2.05 -21.89
C ASN A 5 -34.61 -3.52 -21.43
N ASN A 6 -33.88 -4.42 -22.09
CA ASN A 6 -33.80 -5.84 -21.75
C ASN A 6 -32.35 -6.34 -21.61
N VAL A 7 -31.39 -5.43 -21.47
CA VAL A 7 -29.97 -5.77 -21.35
C VAL A 7 -29.58 -5.71 -19.87
N THR A 8 -29.27 -6.86 -19.29
CA THR A 8 -28.74 -6.94 -17.93
C THR A 8 -27.24 -7.24 -18.00
N ILE A 9 -26.42 -6.22 -17.72
CA ILE A 9 -24.96 -6.39 -17.65
C ILE A 9 -24.58 -6.73 -16.21
N THR A 10 -23.96 -7.88 -16.02
CA THR A 10 -23.40 -8.27 -14.73
C THR A 10 -21.89 -8.08 -14.73
N LEU A 11 -21.35 -7.72 -13.58
CA LEU A 11 -19.93 -7.44 -13.39
C LEU A 11 -19.38 -8.22 -12.20
N SER A 12 -18.23 -8.85 -12.40
CA SER A 12 -17.38 -9.36 -11.33
C SER A 12 -15.97 -8.80 -11.50
N ALA A 13 -15.17 -8.88 -10.44
CA ALA A 13 -13.79 -8.43 -10.47
C ALA A 13 -12.89 -9.40 -9.71
N ALA A 14 -11.71 -9.65 -10.28
CA ALA A 14 -10.58 -10.23 -9.57
C ALA A 14 -9.64 -9.10 -9.15
N THR A 15 -9.14 -9.14 -7.91
CA THR A 15 -8.27 -8.09 -7.37
C THR A 15 -6.94 -8.65 -6.90
N VAL A 16 -5.87 -7.87 -7.08
CA VAL A 16 -4.55 -8.11 -6.47
C VAL A 16 -4.35 -7.07 -5.38
N ASN A 17 -3.87 -7.50 -4.21
CA ASN A 17 -3.66 -6.64 -3.06
C ASN A 17 -2.69 -5.49 -3.37
N TYR A 18 -2.97 -4.32 -2.79
CA TYR A 18 -2.03 -3.22 -2.71
C TYR A 18 -0.99 -3.48 -1.61
N THR A 19 0.28 -3.36 -1.96
CA THR A 19 1.41 -3.42 -1.05
C THR A 19 1.83 -1.99 -0.69
N PRO A 20 1.73 -1.58 0.58
CA PRO A 20 2.19 -0.27 1.01
C PRO A 20 3.64 0.01 0.67
N CYS A 21 3.95 1.29 0.51
CA CYS A 21 5.31 1.80 0.35
C CYS A 21 6.03 1.37 -0.95
N LEU A 22 5.30 0.79 -1.91
CA LEU A 22 5.78 0.55 -3.27
C LEU A 22 5.42 1.71 -4.20
N THR A 23 6.36 2.07 -5.07
CA THR A 23 6.14 3.01 -6.19
C THR A 23 6.62 2.35 -7.49
N PRO A 24 5.73 2.18 -8.50
CA PRO A 24 4.29 2.45 -8.46
C PRO A 24 3.53 1.51 -7.50
N ALA A 25 2.29 1.86 -7.16
CA ALA A 25 1.42 0.98 -6.36
C ALA A 25 1.24 -0.38 -7.04
N SER A 26 1.05 -1.45 -6.26
CA SER A 26 0.97 -2.82 -6.79
C SER A 26 -0.45 -3.35 -7.01
N GLY A 27 -1.47 -2.68 -6.47
CA GLY A 27 -2.86 -3.14 -6.54
C GLY A 27 -3.39 -3.17 -7.97
N LYS A 28 -4.28 -4.13 -8.24
CA LYS A 28 -4.89 -4.31 -9.56
C LYS A 28 -6.34 -4.74 -9.47
N ILE A 29 -7.14 -4.37 -10.46
CA ILE A 29 -8.49 -4.86 -10.71
C ILE A 29 -8.56 -5.38 -12.15
N THR A 30 -9.06 -6.59 -12.32
CA THR A 30 -9.45 -7.15 -13.61
C THR A 30 -10.96 -7.34 -13.63
N ILE A 31 -11.65 -6.63 -14.52
CA ILE A 31 -13.11 -6.65 -14.62
C ILE A 31 -13.54 -7.75 -15.59
N THR A 32 -14.58 -8.51 -15.22
CA THR A 32 -15.28 -9.42 -16.11
C THR A 32 -16.72 -8.95 -16.25
N ALA A 33 -17.18 -8.80 -17.49
CA ALA A 33 -18.55 -8.40 -17.81
C ALA A 33 -19.27 -9.50 -18.60
N ALA A 34 -20.57 -9.67 -18.36
CA ALA A 34 -21.43 -10.62 -19.06
C ALA A 34 -22.81 -10.02 -19.35
N GLY A 35 -23.61 -10.71 -20.17
CA GLY A 35 -24.97 -10.29 -20.53
C GLY A 35 -25.08 -9.44 -21.80
N SER A 36 -23.95 -9.11 -22.44
CA SER A 36 -23.85 -8.46 -23.76
C SER A 36 -22.44 -8.70 -24.34
N THR A 37 -22.04 -7.97 -25.38
CA THR A 37 -20.72 -8.07 -26.04
C THR A 37 -20.16 -6.70 -26.43
N GLY A 38 -18.87 -6.66 -26.80
CA GLY A 38 -18.21 -5.42 -27.23
C GLY A 38 -17.99 -4.43 -26.08
N PHE A 39 -17.68 -4.95 -24.89
CA PHE A 39 -17.53 -4.12 -23.70
C PHE A 39 -16.29 -3.23 -23.75
N THR A 40 -16.47 -2.01 -23.26
CA THR A 40 -15.41 -1.12 -22.79
C THR A 40 -15.58 -0.92 -21.28
N TYR A 41 -14.49 -0.64 -20.59
CA TYR A 41 -14.43 -0.66 -19.13
C TYR A 41 -14.01 0.69 -18.58
N SER A 42 -14.57 1.05 -17.43
CA SER A 42 -14.21 2.25 -16.70
C SER A 42 -14.06 1.93 -15.22
N LEU A 43 -13.16 2.68 -14.57
CA LEU A 43 -12.92 2.65 -13.14
C LEU A 43 -13.22 4.04 -12.58
N ASN A 44 -14.03 4.10 -11.52
CA ASN A 44 -14.44 5.33 -10.82
C ASN A 44 -15.02 6.42 -11.75
N GLY A 45 -15.74 6.01 -12.80
CA GLY A 45 -16.32 6.95 -13.76
C GLY A 45 -15.31 7.61 -14.71
N GLY A 46 -14.08 7.10 -14.77
CA GLY A 46 -13.06 7.54 -15.72
C GLY A 46 -13.41 7.20 -17.19
N VAL A 47 -12.48 7.52 -18.09
CA VAL A 47 -12.64 7.24 -19.53
C VAL A 47 -12.78 5.74 -19.77
N TYR A 48 -13.75 5.36 -20.60
CA TYR A 48 -13.92 3.98 -21.04
C TYR A 48 -12.77 3.55 -21.94
N GLN A 49 -12.18 2.41 -21.64
CA GLN A 49 -11.07 1.81 -22.40
C GLN A 49 -11.38 0.36 -22.78
N ALA A 50 -10.69 -0.16 -23.80
CA ALA A 50 -10.87 -1.56 -24.23
C ALA A 50 -10.29 -2.57 -23.22
N SER A 51 -9.19 -2.22 -22.56
CA SER A 51 -8.57 -3.07 -21.53
C SER A 51 -9.47 -3.17 -20.29
N ASN A 52 -9.70 -4.39 -19.83
CA ASN A 52 -10.42 -4.67 -18.60
C ASN A 52 -9.52 -4.70 -17.35
N VAL A 53 -8.22 -4.41 -17.51
CA VAL A 53 -7.24 -4.43 -16.43
C VAL A 53 -6.86 -3.00 -16.03
N PHE A 54 -7.02 -2.69 -14.74
CA PHE A 54 -6.57 -1.46 -14.11
C PHE A 54 -5.44 -1.80 -13.13
N SER A 55 -4.28 -1.18 -13.30
CA SER A 55 -3.08 -1.42 -12.49
C SER A 55 -2.70 -0.16 -11.71
N SER A 56 -1.72 -0.30 -10.82
CA SER A 56 -1.19 0.81 -10.02
C SER A 56 -2.22 1.43 -9.08
N LEU A 57 -3.08 0.56 -8.53
CA LEU A 57 -4.13 0.94 -7.60
C LEU A 57 -3.64 0.86 -6.15
N VAL A 58 -4.06 1.84 -5.36
CA VAL A 58 -3.93 1.80 -3.89
C VAL A 58 -5.07 0.97 -3.30
N GLY A 59 -4.93 0.60 -2.02
CA GLY A 59 -6.01 -0.06 -1.29
C GLY A 59 -7.24 0.85 -1.17
N GLY A 60 -8.44 0.29 -1.37
CA GLY A 60 -9.68 1.06 -1.29
C GLY A 60 -10.82 0.45 -2.10
N ASN A 61 -11.97 1.14 -2.06
CA ASN A 61 -13.17 0.78 -2.82
C ASN A 61 -13.16 1.47 -4.18
N TYR A 62 -13.62 0.75 -5.19
CA TYR A 62 -13.67 1.21 -6.57
C TYR A 62 -15.04 0.91 -7.18
N THR A 63 -15.57 1.87 -7.92
CA THR A 63 -16.71 1.65 -8.81
C THR A 63 -16.19 1.13 -10.14
N ILE A 64 -16.68 -0.02 -10.56
CA ILE A 64 -16.37 -0.62 -11.86
C ILE A 64 -17.57 -0.51 -12.77
N SER A 65 -17.32 -0.19 -14.02
CA SER A 65 -18.35 -0.07 -15.05
C SER A 65 -17.93 -0.80 -16.32
N ALA A 66 -18.89 -1.44 -16.98
CA ALA A 66 -18.72 -1.87 -18.36
C ALA A 66 -19.84 -1.31 -19.21
N LYS A 67 -19.48 -0.84 -20.40
CA LYS A 67 -20.40 -0.31 -21.41
C LYS A 67 -20.30 -1.16 -22.66
N ASP A 68 -21.40 -1.72 -23.11
CA ASP A 68 -21.44 -2.53 -24.33
C ASP A 68 -21.44 -1.68 -25.60
N GLN A 69 -21.44 -2.34 -26.77
CA GLN A 69 -21.43 -1.66 -28.07
C GLN A 69 -22.70 -0.82 -28.34
N ASN A 70 -23.80 -1.09 -27.64
CA ASN A 70 -25.07 -0.38 -27.79
C ASN A 70 -25.20 0.79 -26.80
N GLY A 71 -24.18 1.01 -25.95
CA GLY A 71 -24.15 2.07 -24.95
C GLY A 71 -24.82 1.69 -23.62
N CYS A 72 -25.21 0.45 -23.42
CA CYS A 72 -25.79 -0.02 -22.17
C CYS A 72 -24.71 -0.21 -21.12
N ILE A 73 -24.95 0.26 -19.90
CA ILE A 73 -23.96 0.30 -18.82
C ILE A 73 -24.39 -0.59 -17.66
N GLY A 74 -23.51 -1.50 -17.26
CA GLY A 74 -23.54 -2.16 -15.96
C GLY A 74 -22.57 -1.49 -15.01
N ASN A 75 -22.94 -1.41 -13.72
CA ASN A 75 -22.08 -0.90 -12.65
C ASN A 75 -22.03 -1.89 -11.49
N ASN A 76 -20.89 -1.98 -10.83
CA ASN A 76 -20.73 -2.70 -9.56
C ASN A 76 -19.63 -2.03 -8.73
N THR A 77 -19.46 -2.45 -7.49
CA THR A 77 -18.36 -2.03 -6.61
C THR A 77 -17.47 -3.20 -6.28
N THR A 78 -16.17 -2.97 -6.19
CA THR A 78 -15.17 -3.92 -5.70
C THR A 78 -14.14 -3.20 -4.83
N SER A 79 -13.27 -3.93 -4.15
CA SER A 79 -12.25 -3.36 -3.29
C SER A 79 -10.88 -3.98 -3.55
N VAL A 80 -9.85 -3.15 -3.67
CA VAL A 80 -8.46 -3.60 -3.58
C VAL A 80 -8.08 -3.67 -2.11
N PRO A 81 -7.84 -4.86 -1.54
CA PRO A 81 -7.40 -4.96 -0.15
C PRO A 81 -5.95 -4.48 -0.01
N THR A 82 -5.61 -3.99 1.18
CA THR A 82 -4.22 -3.63 1.54
C THR A 82 -3.55 -4.83 2.20
N ALA A 83 -2.33 -5.15 1.78
CA ALA A 83 -1.52 -6.18 2.40
C ALA A 83 -1.21 -5.84 3.86
N ALA A 84 -1.17 -6.84 4.73
CA ALA A 84 -0.74 -6.67 6.11
C ALA A 84 0.78 -6.46 6.19
N ALA A 85 1.23 -5.83 7.28
CA ALA A 85 2.66 -5.72 7.60
C ALA A 85 3.26 -7.11 7.80
N GLY A 86 4.48 -7.31 7.30
CA GLY A 86 5.26 -8.51 7.56
C GLY A 86 5.81 -8.56 8.99
N PRO A 87 6.19 -9.74 9.47
CA PRO A 87 6.69 -9.91 10.84
C PRO A 87 8.00 -9.15 11.10
N LEU A 88 8.92 -9.05 10.13
CA LEU A 88 10.19 -8.34 10.33
C LEU A 88 9.96 -6.83 10.41
N PHE A 89 9.13 -6.28 9.52
CA PHE A 89 8.74 -4.88 9.56
C PHE A 89 7.95 -4.54 10.83
N ALA A 90 7.02 -5.40 11.25
CA ALA A 90 6.29 -5.22 12.50
C ALA A 90 7.22 -5.17 13.73
N ALA A 91 8.27 -6.00 13.74
CA ALA A 91 9.30 -5.95 14.79
C ALA A 91 10.07 -4.62 14.76
N VAL A 92 10.50 -4.16 13.58
CA VAL A 92 11.18 -2.87 13.43
C VAL A 92 10.30 -1.69 13.84
N LYS A 93 9.04 -1.68 13.42
CA LYS A 93 8.04 -0.68 13.82
C LYS A 93 7.91 -0.63 15.34
N THR A 94 7.79 -1.78 15.99
CA THR A 94 7.71 -1.86 17.46
C THR A 94 8.96 -1.29 18.14
N ILE A 95 10.16 -1.58 17.61
CA ILE A 95 11.41 -1.03 18.14
C ILE A 95 11.42 0.49 18.02
N ILE A 96 11.08 1.02 16.84
CA ILE A 96 11.06 2.46 16.59
C ILE A 96 10.05 3.14 17.52
N THR A 97 8.80 2.67 17.56
CA THR A 97 7.78 3.30 18.41
C THR A 97 8.12 3.19 19.90
N THR A 98 8.68 2.07 20.35
CA THR A 98 9.07 1.90 21.76
C THR A 98 10.22 2.84 22.13
N ARG A 99 11.27 2.89 21.30
CA ARG A 99 12.51 3.64 21.59
C ARG A 99 12.42 5.13 21.29
N CYS A 100 11.44 5.54 20.49
CA CYS A 100 11.18 6.92 20.11
C CYS A 100 9.87 7.49 20.71
N SER A 101 9.22 6.78 21.64
CA SER A 101 7.94 7.18 22.25
C SER A 101 7.96 8.45 23.14
N GLY A 102 9.12 9.07 23.36
CA GLY A 102 9.26 10.32 24.12
C GLY A 102 9.10 11.59 23.27
N SER A 103 8.81 12.74 23.90
CA SER A 103 8.73 14.02 23.20
C SER A 103 10.06 14.36 22.51
N GLY A 104 10.08 14.37 21.16
CA GLY A 104 11.16 14.96 20.37
C GLY A 104 12.03 14.03 19.51
N CYS A 105 11.77 12.71 19.43
CA CYS A 105 12.53 11.82 18.54
C CYS A 105 11.68 11.36 17.34
N HIS A 106 11.76 12.09 16.24
CA HIS A 106 11.29 11.69 14.89
C HIS A 106 9.85 11.17 14.80
N MET A 107 8.98 11.52 15.75
CA MET A 107 7.58 11.15 15.80
C MET A 107 6.75 12.37 16.23
N ASN A 108 5.43 12.31 16.06
CA ASN A 108 4.44 13.36 16.32
C ASN A 108 4.76 14.68 15.61
N GLY A 109 5.08 14.60 14.32
CA GLY A 109 5.52 15.76 13.52
C GLY A 109 6.96 16.18 13.77
N GLY A 110 7.67 15.50 14.67
CA GLY A 110 9.10 15.72 14.89
C GLY A 110 9.89 15.43 13.63
N ASN A 111 10.61 16.43 13.13
CA ASN A 111 11.45 16.33 11.91
C ASN A 111 12.93 16.56 12.23
N ALA A 112 13.40 16.13 13.40
CA ALA A 112 14.79 16.28 13.78
C ALA A 112 15.69 15.66 12.70
N ALA A 113 16.72 16.38 12.27
CA ALA A 113 17.62 15.97 11.18
C ALA A 113 16.92 15.56 9.86
N GLY A 114 15.67 16.01 9.64
CA GLY A 114 14.91 15.70 8.42
C GLY A 114 14.22 14.33 8.43
N TYR A 115 14.05 13.69 9.60
CA TYR A 115 13.40 12.38 9.70
C TYR A 115 12.12 12.46 10.51
N ASN A 116 11.09 11.80 9.97
CA ASN A 116 9.80 11.61 10.60
C ASN A 116 9.36 10.15 10.34
N PHE A 117 9.14 9.38 11.41
CA PHE A 117 8.70 7.99 11.45
C PHE A 117 7.23 7.83 11.85
N ASP A 118 6.41 8.88 11.68
CA ASP A 118 4.96 8.88 11.94
C ASP A 118 4.19 7.92 11.07
N ASN A 119 4.75 7.52 9.92
CA ASN A 119 4.12 6.58 9.01
C ASN A 119 5.09 5.46 8.61
N ASP A 120 4.49 4.30 8.32
CA ASP A 120 5.21 3.07 7.99
C ASP A 120 6.10 3.21 6.75
N CYS A 121 5.67 4.01 5.77
CA CYS A 121 6.44 4.20 4.55
C CYS A 121 7.67 5.07 4.73
N SER A 122 7.67 6.01 5.68
CA SER A 122 8.87 6.73 6.08
C SER A 122 9.88 5.79 6.74
N ILE A 123 9.43 4.87 7.60
CA ILE A 123 10.29 3.83 8.18
C ILE A 123 10.92 2.97 7.08
N VAL A 124 10.11 2.49 6.13
CA VAL A 124 10.57 1.72 4.97
C VAL A 124 11.59 2.52 4.15
N SER A 125 11.31 3.79 3.82
CA SER A 125 12.20 4.60 2.98
C SER A 125 13.51 4.98 3.66
N ASP A 126 13.51 5.16 4.98
CA ASP A 126 14.68 5.58 5.75
C ASP A 126 15.50 4.42 6.32
N TRP A 127 15.29 3.18 5.84
CA TRP A 127 15.96 1.96 6.31
C TRP A 127 17.49 2.10 6.41
N SER A 128 18.13 2.76 5.45
CA SER A 128 19.58 2.91 5.38
C SER A 128 20.10 3.83 6.49
N LYS A 129 19.32 4.86 6.81
CA LYS A 129 19.61 5.79 7.89
C LYS A 129 19.37 5.15 9.25
N ILE A 130 18.28 4.38 9.39
CA ILE A 130 18.01 3.56 10.58
C ILE A 130 19.19 2.63 10.84
N ARG A 131 19.69 1.93 9.81
CA ARG A 131 20.91 1.11 9.91
C ARG A 131 22.11 1.90 10.39
N SER A 132 22.41 3.02 9.72
CA SER A 132 23.60 3.82 10.01
C SER A 132 23.59 4.41 11.42
N SER A 133 22.43 4.86 11.89
CA SER A 133 22.30 5.58 13.15
C SER A 133 22.18 4.64 14.35
N SER A 134 21.48 3.51 14.18
CA SER A 134 21.11 2.64 15.30
C SER A 134 21.89 1.32 15.33
N VAL A 135 22.29 0.79 14.18
CA VAL A 135 23.00 -0.49 14.07
C VAL A 135 24.52 -0.28 13.99
N THR A 136 25.01 0.37 12.94
CA THR A 136 26.47 0.49 12.71
C THR A 136 27.09 1.62 13.51
N GLY A 137 26.47 2.80 13.55
CA GLY A 137 26.98 3.96 14.28
C GLY A 137 26.67 3.94 15.77
N ASN A 138 25.66 3.17 16.21
CA ASN A 138 25.21 3.12 17.61
C ASN A 138 24.93 4.51 18.25
N ASN A 139 24.61 5.49 17.42
CA ASN A 139 24.41 6.89 17.79
C ASN A 139 22.99 7.15 18.32
N MET A 140 22.03 6.31 17.93
CA MET A 140 20.63 6.37 18.37
C MET A 140 20.20 5.09 19.11
N PRO A 141 19.27 5.18 20.07
CA PRO A 141 18.70 6.42 20.63
C PRO A 141 19.73 7.28 21.37
N LYS A 142 19.42 8.57 21.55
CA LYS A 142 20.19 9.50 22.40
C LYS A 142 19.63 9.50 23.82
N SER A 143 20.49 9.86 24.78
CA SER A 143 20.09 10.10 26.17
C SER A 143 18.87 11.03 26.25
N PRO A 144 17.88 10.76 27.11
CA PRO A 144 17.87 9.76 28.19
C PRO A 144 17.50 8.34 27.77
N GLN A 145 17.17 8.10 26.49
CA GLN A 145 16.77 6.77 26.04
C GLN A 145 17.98 5.81 25.98
N PRO A 146 17.83 4.56 26.47
CA PRO A 146 18.90 3.58 26.39
C PRO A 146 19.18 3.19 24.94
N LYS A 147 20.43 2.77 24.69
CA LYS A 147 20.84 2.23 23.40
C LYS A 147 20.06 0.96 23.07
N LEU A 148 19.94 0.68 21.77
CA LEU A 148 19.36 -0.58 21.31
C LEU A 148 20.17 -1.77 21.83
N THR A 149 19.46 -2.79 22.29
CA THR A 149 20.01 -4.09 22.63
C THR A 149 20.54 -4.80 21.38
N THR A 150 21.37 -5.83 21.58
CA THR A 150 21.85 -6.68 20.47
C THR A 150 20.68 -7.30 19.70
N ALA A 151 19.64 -7.78 20.40
CA ALA A 151 18.48 -8.40 19.76
C ALA A 151 17.72 -7.42 18.86
N GLU A 152 17.54 -6.17 19.29
CA GLU A 152 16.87 -5.14 18.49
C GLU A 152 17.68 -4.74 17.25
N LYS A 153 19.01 -4.62 17.39
CA LYS A 153 19.90 -4.38 16.24
C LYS A 153 19.85 -5.54 15.25
N THR A 154 19.79 -6.78 15.74
CA THR A 154 19.63 -7.97 14.90
C THR A 154 18.30 -7.96 14.16
N ALA A 155 17.19 -7.60 14.82
CA ALA A 155 15.88 -7.51 14.17
C ALA A 155 15.87 -6.48 13.02
N ILE A 156 16.44 -5.29 13.25
CA ILE A 156 16.61 -4.26 12.20
C ILE A 156 17.48 -4.80 11.05
N THR A 157 18.59 -5.47 11.37
CA THR A 157 19.50 -6.03 10.36
C THR A 157 18.81 -7.11 9.53
N ASN A 158 18.03 -8.00 10.16
CA ASN A 158 17.29 -9.05 9.48
C ASN A 158 16.25 -8.49 8.52
N TRP A 159 15.46 -7.50 8.95
CA TRP A 159 14.50 -6.82 8.10
C TRP A 159 15.17 -6.18 6.87
N ILE A 160 16.31 -5.50 7.08
CA ILE A 160 17.06 -4.87 5.99
C ILE A 160 17.60 -5.90 5.01
N ASN A 161 18.22 -6.97 5.50
CA ASN A 161 18.76 -8.05 4.68
C ASN A 161 17.66 -8.79 3.91
N ALA A 162 16.45 -8.85 4.47
CA ALA A 162 15.26 -9.39 3.81
C ALA A 162 14.61 -8.42 2.80
N GLY A 163 15.29 -7.32 2.47
CA GLY A 163 14.84 -6.39 1.44
C GLY A 163 14.02 -5.20 1.94
N HIS A 164 14.00 -4.93 3.26
CA HIS A 164 13.47 -3.68 3.85
C HIS A 164 12.04 -3.33 3.38
N LEU A 165 11.22 -4.34 3.11
CA LEU A 165 9.86 -4.17 2.62
C LEU A 165 8.85 -4.11 3.76
N TYR A 166 7.71 -3.46 3.51
CA TYR A 166 6.58 -3.42 4.44
C TYR A 166 6.01 -4.82 4.73
N THR A 167 6.03 -5.73 3.76
CA THR A 167 5.41 -7.06 3.83
C THR A 167 6.31 -8.17 4.38
N ASN A 168 7.58 -7.87 4.66
CA ASN A 168 8.52 -8.86 5.20
C ASN A 168 8.72 -8.65 6.69
#